data_AF-A0A2U0RWD9-F1
#
_entry.id   AF-A0A2U0RWD9-F1
#
_cell.length_a   1.000
_cell.length_b   1.000
_cell.length_c   1.000
_cell.angle_alpha   90.00
_cell.angle_beta   90.00
_cell.angle_gamma   90.00
#
_symmetry.space_group_name_H-M   'P 1'
#
loop_
_entity.id
_entity.type
_entity.pdbx_description
1 polymer ?
#
loop_
_entity_poly.entity_id
_entity_poly.type
_entity_poly.pdbx_seq_one_letter_code
_entity_poly.pdbx_strand_id
1 'polypeptide(L)'
;MSETETGMPVKLALLSVALAWFSFTFYEFAVGIFHRSTTWPIVVQDIPGEIGMAFRTAGGFIAVVTVLIWIFSVDFTKRESIMAIRLILLCEVITFLSLLPSGLFVFIFPELLSEPIMIVESLIPVLTEAVLIPIVVMKLFFELSPNRRPKNAIKWALITGTCYIFVIWLNYTCNWFGTMIASGVDYVTAYPINILSFCVTAFGLLGLTLYTVRFAKESSGTL
;
A
#
# COMPACT_ATOMS: atom_id res chain seq x y z
N MET A 1 12.46 24.53 -23.16
CA MET A 1 12.23 24.53 -21.70
C MET A 1 13.02 23.34 -21.17
N SER A 2 14.17 23.58 -20.53
CA SER A 2 15.15 22.52 -20.24
C SER A 2 14.68 21.59 -19.12
N GLU A 3 14.99 20.29 -19.22
CA GLU A 3 14.70 19.23 -18.23
C GLU A 3 15.16 19.55 -16.79
N THR A 4 15.94 20.60 -16.59
CA THR A 4 16.59 20.97 -15.33
C THR A 4 15.70 21.72 -14.34
N GLU A 5 14.74 22.55 -14.76
CA GLU A 5 13.96 23.38 -13.82
C GLU A 5 12.74 22.66 -13.21
N THR A 6 12.13 21.72 -13.94
CA THR A 6 10.95 20.95 -13.46
C THR A 6 11.31 19.63 -12.77
N GLY A 7 12.54 19.14 -12.92
CA GLY A 7 12.96 17.86 -12.35
C GLY A 7 13.22 17.89 -10.84
N MET A 8 13.79 18.98 -10.32
CA MET A 8 14.20 19.06 -8.92
C MET A 8 13.01 19.04 -7.93
N PRO A 9 11.89 19.77 -8.16
CA PRO A 9 10.72 19.67 -7.30
C PRO A 9 10.16 18.23 -7.23
N VAL A 10 10.13 17.51 -8.36
CA VAL A 10 9.66 16.11 -8.41
C VAL A 10 10.59 15.19 -7.63
N LYS A 11 11.91 15.34 -7.79
CA LYS A 11 12.90 14.56 -7.03
C LYS A 11 12.76 14.78 -5.53
N LEU A 12 12.61 16.03 -5.10
CA LEU A 12 12.43 16.38 -3.69
C LEU A 12 11.10 15.86 -3.15
N ALA A 13 10.00 15.98 -3.90
CA ALA A 13 8.71 15.41 -3.51
C ALA A 13 8.80 13.88 -3.35
N LEU A 14 9.46 13.19 -4.28
CA LEU A 14 9.67 11.74 -4.18
C LEU A 14 10.54 11.37 -2.98
N LEU A 15 11.57 12.17 -2.67
CA LEU A 15 12.40 11.97 -1.48
C LEU A 15 11.59 12.17 -0.20
N SER A 16 10.76 13.21 -0.12
CA SER A 16 9.88 13.46 1.03
C SER A 16 8.90 12.31 1.24
N VAL A 17 8.30 11.77 0.18
CA VAL A 17 7.40 10.61 0.26
C VAL A 17 8.16 9.36 0.71
N ALA A 18 9.33 9.09 0.12
CA ALA A 18 10.15 7.93 0.50
C ALA A 18 10.61 8.00 1.97
N LEU A 19 11.03 9.19 2.44
CA LEU A 19 11.42 9.42 3.82
C LEU A 19 10.24 9.26 4.78
N ALA A 20 9.10 9.89 4.49
CA ALA A 20 7.91 9.78 5.33
C ALA A 20 7.47 8.31 5.46
N TRP A 21 7.46 7.58 4.33
CA TRP A 21 7.09 6.17 4.32
C TRP A 21 8.10 5.29 5.06
N PHE A 22 9.40 5.50 4.84
CA PHE A 22 10.45 4.80 5.57
C PHE A 22 10.39 5.07 7.08
N SER A 23 10.26 6.34 7.49
CA SER A 23 10.19 6.71 8.91
C SER A 23 8.97 6.10 9.60
N PHE A 24 7.80 6.13 8.94
CA PHE A 24 6.59 5.50 9.46
C PHE A 24 6.78 3.98 9.60
N THR A 25 7.23 3.30 8.55
CA THR A 25 7.37 1.84 8.55
C THR A 25 8.47 1.37 9.50
N PHE A 26 9.57 2.10 9.60
CA PHE A 26 10.63 1.85 10.59
C PHE A 26 10.14 2.03 12.03
N TYR A 27 9.34 3.06 12.30
CA TYR A 27 8.75 3.28 13.61
C TYR A 27 7.84 2.11 14.00
N GLU A 28 6.90 1.74 13.12
CA GLU A 28 5.98 0.63 13.36
C GLU A 28 6.72 -0.71 13.53
N PHE A 29 7.74 -0.98 12.71
CA PHE A 29 8.62 -2.15 12.85
C PHE A 29 9.38 -2.15 14.18
N ALA A 30 10.00 -1.04 14.57
CA ALA A 30 10.71 -0.94 15.84
C ALA A 30 9.75 -1.15 17.02
N VAL A 31 8.58 -0.50 17.01
CA VAL A 31 7.56 -0.67 18.05
C VAL A 31 7.06 -2.10 18.11
N GLY A 32 6.79 -2.72 16.96
CA GLY A 32 6.33 -4.10 16.83
C GLY A 32 7.30 -5.13 17.40
N ILE A 33 8.61 -4.94 17.23
CA ILE A 33 9.63 -5.78 17.87
C ILE A 33 9.59 -5.66 19.40
N PHE A 34 9.48 -4.44 19.94
CA PHE A 34 9.60 -4.22 21.38
C PHE A 34 8.31 -4.45 22.17
N HIS A 35 7.14 -4.28 21.55
CA HIS A 35 5.82 -4.34 22.23
C HIS A 35 4.97 -5.53 21.78
N ARG A 36 5.58 -6.60 21.27
CA ARG A 36 4.85 -7.77 20.76
C ARG A 36 4.06 -8.50 21.84
N SER A 37 2.82 -8.89 21.51
CA SER A 37 2.04 -9.81 22.33
C SER A 37 2.58 -11.24 22.24
N THR A 38 2.75 -11.91 23.39
CA THR A 38 3.08 -13.33 23.46
C THR A 38 1.84 -14.21 23.63
N THR A 39 0.65 -13.61 23.63
CA THR A 39 -0.61 -14.31 23.89
C THR A 39 -1.08 -15.05 22.64
N TRP A 40 -1.28 -16.36 22.76
CA TRP A 40 -2.01 -17.13 21.76
C TRP A 40 -3.51 -16.78 21.83
N PRO A 41 -4.21 -16.54 20.70
CA PRO A 41 -3.79 -16.73 19.30
C PRO A 41 -3.28 -15.46 18.58
N ILE A 42 -3.17 -14.32 19.26
CA ILE A 42 -2.76 -13.01 18.69
C ILE A 42 -1.40 -13.12 17.97
N VAL A 43 -0.48 -13.91 18.53
CA VAL A 43 0.85 -14.15 17.95
C VAL A 43 0.83 -14.68 16.50
N VAL A 44 -0.26 -15.35 16.07
CA VAL A 44 -0.44 -15.84 14.70
C VAL A 44 -0.58 -14.70 13.70
N GLN A 45 -1.12 -13.56 14.13
CA GLN A 45 -1.31 -12.37 13.30
C GLN A 45 -0.11 -11.42 13.42
N ASP A 46 0.44 -11.28 14.63
CA ASP A 46 1.57 -10.38 14.91
C ASP A 46 2.87 -10.81 14.23
N ILE A 47 3.18 -12.12 14.19
CA ILE A 47 4.43 -12.59 13.56
C ILE A 47 4.45 -12.28 12.06
N PRO A 48 3.44 -12.67 11.28
CA PRO A 48 3.40 -12.39 9.85
C PRO A 48 3.29 -10.89 9.54
N GLY A 49 2.50 -10.14 10.33
CA GLY A 49 2.44 -8.68 10.22
C GLY A 49 3.82 -8.04 10.35
N GLU A 50 4.60 -8.43 11.35
CA GLU A 50 5.94 -7.91 11.60
C GLU A 50 6.95 -8.29 10.51
N ILE A 51 6.90 -9.54 10.02
CA ILE A 51 7.72 -9.96 8.88
C ILE A 51 7.44 -9.02 7.70
N GLY A 52 6.16 -8.73 7.45
CA GLY A 52 5.78 -7.79 6.40
C GLY A 52 6.32 -6.38 6.64
N MET A 53 6.24 -5.88 7.88
CA MET A 53 6.77 -4.59 8.27
C MET A 53 8.29 -4.51 8.11
N ALA A 54 9.02 -5.59 8.39
CA ALA A 54 10.46 -5.68 8.16
C ALA A 54 10.79 -5.49 6.66
N PHE A 55 10.10 -6.23 5.78
CA PHE A 55 10.31 -6.10 4.34
C PHE A 55 9.89 -4.73 3.82
N ARG A 56 8.82 -4.15 4.35
CA ARG A 56 8.36 -2.82 3.96
C ARG A 56 9.34 -1.73 4.38
N THR A 57 9.90 -1.85 5.58
CA THR A 57 10.98 -0.99 6.07
C THR A 57 12.22 -1.09 5.19
N ALA A 58 12.63 -2.31 4.82
CA ALA A 58 13.74 -2.52 3.89
C ALA A 58 13.47 -1.90 2.51
N GLY A 59 12.27 -2.09 1.96
CA GLY A 59 11.84 -1.47 0.71
C GLY A 59 11.84 0.06 0.78
N GLY A 60 11.35 0.64 1.88
CA GLY A 60 11.38 2.07 2.15
C GLY A 60 12.81 2.62 2.23
N PHE A 61 13.71 1.92 2.91
CA PHE A 61 15.13 2.29 2.97
C PHE A 61 15.78 2.28 1.58
N ILE A 62 15.55 1.22 0.79
CA ILE A 62 16.05 1.12 -0.59
C ILE A 62 15.51 2.28 -1.43
N ALA A 63 14.23 2.65 -1.27
CA ALA A 63 13.62 3.78 -1.96
C ALA A 63 14.32 5.11 -1.61
N VAL A 64 14.55 5.38 -0.32
CA VAL A 64 15.27 6.58 0.14
C VAL A 64 16.67 6.65 -0.47
N VAL A 65 17.46 5.58 -0.36
CA VAL A 65 18.82 5.51 -0.93
C VAL A 65 18.79 5.72 -2.44
N THR A 66 17.85 5.08 -3.14
CA THR A 66 17.70 5.20 -4.59
C THR A 66 17.42 6.64 -5.02
N VAL A 67 16.52 7.33 -4.31
CA VAL A 67 16.18 8.73 -4.63
C VAL A 67 17.33 9.68 -4.27
N LEU A 68 18.04 9.44 -3.16
CA LEU A 68 19.23 10.20 -2.80
C LEU A 68 20.33 10.08 -3.87
N ILE A 69 20.59 8.87 -4.36
CA ILE A 69 21.53 8.63 -5.46
C ILE A 69 21.04 9.36 -6.73
N TRP A 70 19.74 9.33 -7.05
CA TRP A 70 19.20 10.06 -8.20
C TRP A 70 19.28 11.60 -8.09
N ILE A 71 19.33 12.14 -6.88
CA ILE A 71 19.50 13.57 -6.62
C ILE A 71 20.97 13.97 -6.69
N PHE A 72 21.85 13.21 -6.01
CA PHE A 72 23.23 13.63 -5.74
C PHE A 72 24.27 12.99 -6.68
N SER A 73 23.95 11.90 -7.37
CA SER A 73 24.87 11.21 -8.27
C SER A 73 24.56 11.48 -9.74
N VAL A 74 25.59 11.84 -10.51
CA VAL A 74 25.49 12.12 -11.95
C VAL A 74 25.35 10.83 -12.77
N ASP A 75 25.87 9.69 -12.27
CA ASP A 75 26.02 8.44 -13.03
C ASP A 75 25.00 7.33 -12.69
N PHE A 76 23.81 7.67 -12.18
CA PHE A 76 22.81 6.65 -11.86
C PHE A 76 22.23 6.02 -13.13
N THR A 77 22.64 4.79 -13.44
CA THR A 77 22.25 4.17 -14.70
C THR A 77 20.79 3.71 -14.68
N LYS A 78 20.15 3.71 -15.85
CA LYS A 78 18.79 3.18 -16.02
C LYS A 78 18.66 1.72 -15.55
N ARG A 79 19.74 0.93 -15.64
CA ARG A 79 19.75 -0.47 -15.21
C ARG A 79 19.67 -0.57 -13.68
N GLU A 80 20.44 0.25 -12.97
CA GLU A 80 20.46 0.29 -11.52
C GLU A 80 19.11 0.78 -10.97
N SER A 81 18.53 1.83 -11.57
CA SER A 81 17.21 2.34 -11.16
C SER A 81 16.11 1.29 -11.33
N ILE A 82 16.09 0.59 -12.47
CA ILE A 82 15.14 -0.50 -12.70
C ILE A 82 15.34 -1.63 -11.69
N MET A 83 16.59 -1.99 -11.38
CA MET A 83 16.87 -3.06 -10.41
C MET A 83 16.42 -2.66 -9.00
N ALA A 84 16.67 -1.41 -8.58
CA ALA A 84 16.23 -0.88 -7.30
C ALA A 84 14.70 -0.88 -7.18
N ILE A 85 14.00 -0.38 -8.21
CA ILE A 85 12.52 -0.41 -8.25
C ILE A 85 12.02 -1.84 -8.14
N ARG A 86 12.60 -2.79 -8.89
CA ARG A 86 12.21 -4.21 -8.82
C ARG A 86 12.41 -4.80 -7.43
N LEU A 87 13.49 -4.44 -6.72
CA LEU A 87 13.71 -4.89 -5.35
C LEU A 87 12.67 -4.30 -4.39
N ILE A 88 12.35 -3.01 -4.53
CA ILE A 88 11.27 -2.35 -3.75
C ILE A 88 9.94 -3.08 -3.96
N LEU A 89 9.58 -3.39 -5.21
CA LEU A 89 8.35 -4.12 -5.51
C LEU A 89 8.36 -5.54 -4.92
N LEU A 90 9.51 -6.22 -4.89
CA LEU A 90 9.62 -7.55 -4.29
C LEU A 90 9.40 -7.50 -2.76
N CYS A 91 10.02 -6.53 -2.08
CA CYS A 91 9.78 -6.29 -0.67
C CYS A 91 8.29 -6.08 -0.39
N GLU A 92 7.65 -5.25 -1.20
CA GLU A 92 6.24 -4.90 -1.07
C GLU A 92 5.31 -6.10 -1.30
N VAL A 93 5.64 -6.99 -2.25
CA VAL A 93 4.92 -8.26 -2.46
C VAL A 93 5.00 -9.13 -1.22
N ILE A 94 6.19 -9.28 -0.63
CA ILE A 94 6.37 -10.08 0.58
C ILE A 94 5.57 -9.49 1.74
N THR A 95 5.53 -8.16 1.85
CA THR A 95 4.73 -7.49 2.89
C THR A 95 3.25 -7.79 2.78
N PHE A 96 2.64 -7.70 1.60
CA PHE A 96 1.21 -8.00 1.49
C PHE A 96 0.93 -9.50 1.60
N LEU A 97 1.80 -10.37 1.09
CA LEU A 97 1.64 -11.81 1.27
C LEU A 97 1.74 -12.24 2.74
N SER A 98 2.49 -11.50 3.56
CA SER A 98 2.59 -11.79 5.00
C SER A 98 1.29 -11.45 5.76
N LEU A 99 0.32 -10.77 5.14
CA LEU A 99 -1.00 -10.54 5.71
C LEU A 99 -1.97 -11.71 5.49
N LEU A 100 -1.62 -12.68 4.62
CA LEU A 100 -2.47 -13.85 4.36
C LEU A 100 -2.82 -14.63 5.64
N PRO A 101 -1.90 -14.92 6.57
CA PRO A 101 -2.26 -15.58 7.82
C PRO A 101 -3.29 -14.80 8.63
N SER A 102 -3.21 -13.46 8.65
CA SER A 102 -4.18 -12.60 9.34
C SER A 102 -5.55 -12.64 8.67
N GLY A 103 -5.61 -12.58 7.34
CA GLY A 103 -6.88 -12.73 6.62
C GLY A 103 -7.49 -14.13 6.74
N LEU A 104 -6.65 -15.17 6.81
CA LEU A 104 -7.09 -16.56 6.98
C LEU A 104 -7.44 -16.91 8.44
N PHE A 105 -7.05 -16.08 9.39
CA PHE A 105 -7.26 -16.29 10.83
C PHE A 105 -8.72 -16.54 11.18
N VAL A 106 -9.64 -15.83 10.53
CA VAL A 106 -11.10 -15.95 10.73
C VAL A 106 -11.62 -17.35 10.35
N PHE A 107 -10.94 -18.08 9.45
CA PHE A 107 -11.30 -19.47 9.12
C PHE A 107 -10.74 -20.49 10.09
N ILE A 108 -9.69 -20.15 10.85
CA ILE A 108 -9.11 -21.01 11.88
C ILE A 108 -10.01 -21.03 13.13
N PHE A 109 -10.69 -19.91 13.41
CA PHE A 109 -11.64 -19.76 14.50
C PHE A 109 -13.03 -19.39 13.95
N PRO A 110 -13.83 -20.38 13.52
CA PRO A 110 -15.08 -20.16 12.80
C PRO A 110 -16.11 -19.34 13.59
N GLU A 111 -16.00 -19.27 14.93
CA GLU A 111 -16.82 -18.42 15.78
C GLU A 111 -16.72 -16.94 15.37
N LEU A 112 -15.54 -16.52 14.87
CA LEU A 112 -15.32 -15.15 14.40
C LEU A 112 -16.08 -14.83 13.11
N LEU A 113 -16.50 -15.82 12.33
CA LEU A 113 -17.38 -15.60 11.17
C LEU A 113 -18.80 -15.21 11.59
N SER A 114 -19.18 -15.44 12.85
CA SER A 114 -20.47 -15.00 13.37
C SER A 114 -20.48 -13.52 13.77
N GLU A 115 -19.31 -12.91 13.88
CA GLU A 115 -19.12 -11.50 14.27
C GLU A 115 -19.00 -10.61 13.01
N PRO A 116 -20.01 -9.79 12.68
CA PRO A 116 -19.99 -8.99 11.45
C PRO A 116 -18.79 -8.04 11.36
N ILE A 117 -18.31 -7.54 12.50
CA ILE A 117 -17.15 -6.65 12.57
C ILE A 117 -15.87 -7.35 12.07
N MET A 118 -15.69 -8.63 12.40
CA MET A 118 -14.52 -9.41 11.95
C MET A 118 -14.55 -9.64 10.45
N ILE A 119 -15.73 -9.81 9.86
CA ILE A 119 -15.87 -9.95 8.40
C ILE A 119 -15.53 -8.63 7.71
N VAL A 120 -16.10 -7.53 8.20
CA VAL A 120 -16.01 -6.23 7.53
C VAL A 120 -14.64 -5.60 7.72
N GLU A 121 -14.10 -5.53 8.95
CA GLU A 121 -12.84 -4.84 9.24
C GLU A 121 -11.59 -5.70 9.00
N SER A 122 -11.71 -7.02 9.10
CA SER A 122 -10.56 -7.92 8.99
C SER A 122 -10.62 -8.75 7.71
N LEU A 123 -11.59 -9.65 7.58
CA LEU A 123 -11.58 -10.65 6.51
C LEU A 123 -11.54 -10.05 5.10
N ILE A 124 -12.50 -9.18 4.77
CA ILE A 124 -12.67 -8.62 3.42
C ILE A 124 -11.47 -7.74 3.02
N PRO A 125 -11.10 -6.68 3.77
CA PRO A 125 -10.03 -5.78 3.36
C PRO A 125 -8.66 -6.48 3.37
N VAL A 126 -8.35 -7.26 4.42
CA VAL A 126 -7.04 -7.92 4.57
C VAL A 126 -6.82 -8.98 3.49
N LEU A 127 -7.81 -9.82 3.19
CA LEU A 127 -7.66 -10.79 2.09
C LEU A 127 -7.60 -10.10 0.72
N THR A 128 -8.38 -9.04 0.53
CA THR A 128 -8.35 -8.30 -0.74
C THR A 128 -6.97 -7.73 -0.98
N GLU A 129 -6.35 -7.09 0.01
CA GLU A 129 -5.00 -6.51 -0.16
C GLU A 129 -3.90 -7.57 -0.23
N ALA A 130 -4.00 -8.63 0.57
CA ALA A 130 -3.03 -9.72 0.60
C ALA A 130 -3.01 -10.55 -0.70
N VAL A 131 -4.07 -10.49 -1.51
CA VAL A 131 -4.16 -11.18 -2.81
C VAL A 131 -3.97 -10.22 -3.97
N LEU A 132 -4.77 -9.15 -4.03
CA LEU A 132 -4.81 -8.23 -5.17
C LEU A 132 -3.48 -7.52 -5.37
N ILE A 133 -2.90 -6.96 -4.30
CA ILE A 133 -1.67 -6.15 -4.42
C ILE A 133 -0.48 -6.99 -4.86
N PRO A 134 -0.18 -8.15 -4.27
CA PRO A 134 0.89 -9.03 -4.76
C PRO A 134 0.75 -9.39 -6.24
N ILE A 135 -0.46 -9.68 -6.72
CA ILE A 135 -0.68 -10.04 -8.12
C ILE A 135 -0.29 -8.88 -9.05
N VAL A 136 -0.80 -7.66 -8.81
CA VAL A 136 -0.55 -6.52 -9.70
C VAL A 136 0.89 -6.01 -9.58
N VAL A 137 1.47 -6.03 -8.38
CA VAL A 137 2.88 -5.65 -8.16
C VAL A 137 3.83 -6.65 -8.82
N MET A 138 3.55 -7.95 -8.75
CA MET A 138 4.34 -8.96 -9.47
C MET A 138 4.23 -8.79 -10.98
N LYS A 139 3.04 -8.47 -11.51
CA LYS A 139 2.90 -8.15 -12.94
C LYS A 139 3.74 -6.95 -13.35
N LEU A 140 3.74 -5.88 -12.55
CA LEU A 140 4.61 -4.73 -12.77
C LEU A 140 6.11 -5.10 -12.69
N PHE A 141 6.51 -5.92 -11.72
CA PHE A 141 7.89 -6.40 -11.57
C PHE A 141 8.40 -7.10 -12.84
N PHE A 142 7.57 -7.94 -13.47
CA PHE A 142 7.96 -8.64 -14.70
C PHE A 142 8.01 -7.72 -15.93
N GLU A 143 7.14 -6.72 -15.99
CA GLU A 143 7.10 -5.75 -17.10
C GLU A 143 8.18 -4.67 -17.00
N LEU A 144 8.80 -4.49 -15.83
CA LEU A 144 10.00 -3.68 -15.61
C LEU A 144 11.30 -4.35 -16.09
N SER A 145 11.24 -5.50 -16.76
CA SER A 145 12.44 -6.13 -17.33
C SER A 145 13.06 -5.25 -18.43
N PRO A 146 14.41 -5.14 -18.52
CA PRO A 146 15.08 -4.30 -19.50
C PRO A 146 14.77 -4.67 -20.96
N ASN A 147 14.30 -5.90 -21.20
CA ASN A 147 13.95 -6.40 -22.54
C ASN A 147 12.48 -6.12 -22.94
N ARG A 148 11.67 -5.51 -22.06
CA ARG A 148 10.25 -5.22 -22.29
C ARG A 148 10.04 -3.78 -22.76
N ARG A 149 8.91 -3.53 -23.44
CA ARG A 149 8.56 -2.19 -23.92
C ARG A 149 8.19 -1.29 -22.74
N PRO A 150 8.74 -0.06 -22.63
CA PRO A 150 8.44 0.88 -21.53
C PRO A 150 6.93 1.15 -21.36
N LYS A 151 6.17 1.14 -22.45
CA LYS A 151 4.71 1.29 -22.47
C LYS A 151 4.00 0.31 -21.52
N ASN A 152 4.43 -0.94 -21.47
CA ASN A 152 3.80 -1.94 -20.61
C ASN A 152 4.08 -1.66 -19.13
N ALA A 153 5.31 -1.26 -18.80
CA ALA A 153 5.66 -0.88 -17.43
C ALA A 153 4.82 0.31 -16.95
N ILE A 154 4.61 1.32 -17.79
CA ILE A 154 3.76 2.48 -17.46
C ILE A 154 2.30 2.04 -17.25
N LYS A 155 1.75 1.24 -18.18
CA LYS A 155 0.39 0.69 -18.05
C LYS A 155 0.21 -0.05 -16.73
N TRP A 156 1.11 -0.97 -16.41
CA TRP A 156 1.01 -1.75 -15.16
C TRP A 156 1.30 -0.91 -13.93
N ALA A 157 2.14 0.12 -14.00
CA ALA A 157 2.32 1.07 -12.89
C ALA A 157 1.03 1.83 -12.58
N LEU A 158 0.29 2.26 -13.61
CA LEU A 158 -1.01 2.92 -13.45
C LEU A 158 -2.07 1.97 -12.88
N ILE A 159 -2.12 0.72 -13.35
CA ILE A 159 -3.02 -0.32 -12.81
C ILE A 159 -2.69 -0.58 -11.34
N THR A 160 -1.42 -0.79 -11.01
CA THR A 160 -0.97 -1.01 -9.63
C THR A 160 -1.35 0.16 -8.74
N GLY A 161 -1.06 1.41 -9.14
CA GLY A 161 -1.46 2.59 -8.37
C GLY A 161 -2.97 2.70 -8.16
N THR A 162 -3.77 2.34 -9.17
CA THR A 162 -5.23 2.30 -9.05
C THR A 162 -5.69 1.25 -8.04
N CYS A 163 -5.08 0.06 -8.06
CA CYS A 163 -5.37 -1.01 -7.10
C CYS A 163 -4.99 -0.61 -5.66
N TYR A 164 -3.87 0.11 -5.46
CA TYR A 164 -3.52 0.66 -4.15
C TYR A 164 -4.58 1.61 -3.63
N ILE A 165 -5.02 2.58 -4.44
CA ILE A 165 -6.05 3.54 -4.03
C ILE A 165 -7.36 2.82 -3.71
N PHE A 166 -7.74 1.82 -4.52
CA PHE A 166 -8.92 0.98 -4.26
C PHE A 166 -8.81 0.22 -2.92
N VAL A 167 -7.68 -0.41 -2.64
CA VAL A 167 -7.45 -1.14 -1.38
C VAL A 167 -7.46 -0.19 -0.19
N ILE A 168 -6.88 1.00 -0.32
CA ILE A 168 -6.93 2.05 0.71
C ILE A 168 -8.37 2.47 0.97
N TRP A 169 -9.14 2.74 -0.09
CA TRP A 169 -10.57 3.03 0.01
C TRP A 169 -11.33 1.91 0.72
N LEU A 170 -11.10 0.66 0.34
CA LEU A 170 -11.76 -0.51 0.92
C LEU A 170 -11.47 -0.61 2.41
N ASN A 171 -10.20 -0.54 2.81
CA ASN A 171 -9.77 -0.56 4.22
C ASN A 171 -10.49 0.53 5.04
N TYR A 172 -10.41 1.79 4.61
CA TYR A 172 -11.04 2.88 5.37
C TYR A 172 -12.56 2.77 5.41
N THR A 173 -13.19 2.35 4.31
CA THR A 173 -14.64 2.18 4.26
C THR A 173 -15.09 1.05 5.18
N CYS A 174 -14.36 -0.06 5.20
CA CYS A 174 -14.59 -1.17 6.12
C CYS A 174 -14.43 -0.74 7.59
N ASN A 175 -13.39 0.01 7.94
CA ASN A 175 -13.20 0.55 9.29
C ASN A 175 -14.35 1.48 9.71
N TRP A 176 -14.88 2.28 8.80
CA TRP A 176 -16.07 3.09 9.10
C TRP A 176 -17.31 2.23 9.34
N PHE A 177 -17.53 1.20 8.54
CA PHE A 177 -18.64 0.28 8.76
C PHE A 177 -18.50 -0.48 10.07
N GLY A 178 -17.31 -0.97 10.42
CA GLY A 178 -17.10 -1.62 11.72
C GLY A 178 -17.27 -0.64 12.89
N THR A 179 -16.81 0.61 12.75
CA THR A 179 -17.10 1.67 13.72
C THR A 179 -18.62 1.91 13.88
N MET A 180 -19.39 1.93 12.79
CA MET A 180 -20.85 2.07 12.84
C MET A 180 -21.53 0.84 13.48
N ILE A 181 -21.01 -0.37 13.26
CA ILE A 181 -21.50 -1.60 13.90
C ILE A 181 -21.24 -1.55 15.41
N ALA A 182 -20.04 -1.12 15.82
CA ALA A 182 -19.63 -1.10 17.22
C ALA A 182 -20.24 0.06 18.02
N SER A 183 -20.30 1.26 17.43
CA SER A 183 -20.63 2.52 18.13
C SER A 183 -21.92 3.18 17.63
N GLY A 184 -22.56 2.64 16.59
CA GLY A 184 -23.75 3.21 15.97
C GLY A 184 -23.43 4.31 14.95
N VAL A 185 -24.42 4.62 14.10
CA VAL A 185 -24.31 5.70 13.09
C VAL A 185 -24.17 7.06 13.76
N ASP A 186 -24.74 7.23 14.95
CA ASP A 186 -24.66 8.47 15.72
C ASP A 186 -23.22 8.89 16.00
N TYR A 187 -22.28 7.95 16.15
CA TYR A 187 -20.86 8.26 16.33
C TYR A 187 -20.27 9.03 15.14
N VAL A 188 -20.71 8.71 13.93
CA VAL A 188 -20.25 9.38 12.71
C VAL A 188 -20.82 10.78 12.62
N THR A 189 -22.08 10.96 13.01
CA THR A 189 -22.77 12.25 12.94
C THR A 189 -22.54 13.16 14.15
N ALA A 190 -22.07 12.61 15.26
CA ALA A 190 -21.86 13.35 16.52
C ALA A 190 -20.79 14.43 16.40
N TYR A 191 -19.79 14.23 15.52
CA TYR A 191 -18.66 15.15 15.37
C TYR A 191 -18.47 15.53 13.90
N PRO A 192 -18.39 16.84 13.57
CA PRO A 192 -18.15 17.28 12.19
C PRO A 192 -16.89 16.71 11.56
N ILE A 193 -15.85 16.45 12.37
CA ILE A 193 -14.61 15.83 11.90
C ILE A 193 -14.81 14.38 11.46
N ASN A 194 -15.69 13.62 12.11
CA ASN A 194 -16.01 12.24 11.74
C ASN A 194 -16.80 12.22 10.43
N ILE A 195 -17.76 13.14 10.26
CA ILE A 195 -18.50 13.30 9.00
C ILE A 195 -17.52 13.63 7.86
N LEU A 196 -16.63 14.60 8.07
CA LEU A 196 -15.65 14.99 7.05
C LEU A 196 -14.72 13.82 6.70
N SER A 197 -14.16 13.15 7.70
CA SER A 197 -13.27 12.00 7.51
C SER A 197 -14.00 10.87 6.78
N PHE A 198 -15.21 10.51 7.21
CA PHE A 198 -16.08 9.55 6.53
C PHE A 198 -16.33 9.93 5.07
N CYS A 199 -16.74 11.17 4.80
CA CYS A 199 -17.01 11.63 3.44
C CYS A 199 -15.77 11.56 2.54
N VAL A 200 -14.62 12.01 3.05
CA VAL A 200 -13.36 11.99 2.31
C VAL A 200 -12.89 10.57 2.05
N THR A 201 -12.96 9.67 3.04
CA THR A 201 -12.45 8.31 2.87
C THR A 201 -13.43 7.39 2.15
N ALA A 202 -14.74 7.47 2.41
CA ALA A 202 -15.74 6.60 1.80
C ALA A 202 -16.13 7.04 0.38
N PHE A 203 -16.32 8.35 0.16
CA PHE A 203 -16.71 8.87 -1.15
C PHE A 203 -15.55 9.51 -1.91
N GLY A 204 -14.69 10.29 -1.22
CA GLY A 204 -13.55 10.96 -1.85
C GLY A 204 -12.54 9.97 -2.45
N LEU A 205 -12.12 8.97 -1.68
CA LEU A 205 -11.20 7.94 -2.20
C LEU A 205 -11.86 7.05 -3.26
N LEU A 206 -13.16 6.77 -3.17
CA LEU A 206 -13.88 6.07 -4.25
C LEU A 206 -13.87 6.88 -5.54
N GLY A 207 -14.17 8.18 -5.45
CA GLY A 207 -14.07 9.10 -6.57
C GLY A 207 -12.67 9.13 -7.17
N LEU A 208 -11.63 9.12 -6.33
CA LEU A 208 -10.24 9.03 -6.77
C LEU A 208 -9.91 7.68 -7.43
N THR A 209 -10.43 6.56 -6.92
CA THR A 209 -10.32 5.25 -7.58
C THR A 209 -10.96 5.28 -8.97
N LEU A 210 -12.19 5.78 -9.09
CA LEU A 210 -12.88 5.85 -10.38
C LEU A 210 -12.16 6.78 -11.36
N TYR A 211 -11.64 7.92 -10.88
CA TYR A 211 -10.82 8.82 -11.66
C TYR A 211 -9.53 8.14 -12.15
N THR A 212 -8.82 7.43 -11.28
CA THR A 212 -7.58 6.73 -11.64
C THR A 212 -7.82 5.56 -12.59
N VAL A 213 -8.93 4.82 -12.46
CA VAL A 213 -9.36 3.82 -13.45
C VAL A 213 -9.55 4.46 -14.83
N ARG A 214 -10.29 5.57 -14.89
CA ARG A 214 -10.53 6.30 -16.13
C ARG A 214 -9.21 6.80 -16.75
N PHE A 215 -8.37 7.44 -15.94
CA PHE A 215 -7.08 7.96 -16.36
C PHE A 215 -6.14 6.85 -16.85
N ALA A 216 -6.09 5.71 -16.14
CA ALA A 216 -5.31 4.55 -16.54
C ALA A 216 -5.79 3.97 -17.87
N LYS A 217 -7.11 3.90 -18.09
CA LYS A 217 -7.70 3.45 -19.36
C LYS A 217 -7.35 4.38 -20.53
N GLU A 218 -7.53 5.69 -20.35
CA GLU A 218 -7.22 6.70 -21.38
C GLU A 218 -5.71 6.73 -21.69
N SER A 219 -4.86 6.72 -20.66
CA SER A 219 -3.40 6.73 -20.83
C SER A 219 -2.88 5.46 -21.50
N SER A 220 -3.46 4.30 -21.20
CA SER A 220 -3.05 3.02 -21.80
C SER A 220 -3.47 2.84 -23.26
N GLY A 221 -4.48 3.58 -23.71
CA GLY A 221 -4.93 3.59 -25.11
C GLY A 221 -4.16 4.58 -26.00
N THR A 222 -3.61 5.63 -25.40
CA THR A 222 -2.89 6.70 -26.11
C THR A 222 -1.38 6.47 -26.20
N LEU A 223 -0.79 5.85 -25.16
CA LEU A 223 0.57 5.26 -25.24
C LEU A 223 0.53 4.09 -26.21
#